data_AF-A0A9P3GGB4-F1
#
_entry.id   AF-A0A9P3GGB4-F1
#
_cell.length_a   1.000
_cell.length_b   1.000
_cell.length_c   1.000
_cell.angle_alpha   90.00
_cell.angle_beta   90.00
_cell.angle_gamma   90.00
#
_symmetry.space_group_name_H-M   'P 1'
#
loop_
_entity.id
_entity.type
_entity.pdbx_description
1 polymer ?
#
loop_
_entity_poly.entity_id
_entity_poly.type
_entity_poly.pdbx_seq_one_letter_code
_entity_poly.pdbx_strand_id
1 'polypeptide(L)'
;MFRIAGNAVTRPLSARVMQGAAGRYTRYPNKLHARGILTLKDHLYFSKATASGAGRNGNVTSTGDAPLDLKLAMPKVAGGKGDGQNPEQLFAMGYSACFLGALQLQGARAGKKEMTDKAKVHATVFLGHPMDPDLEGFGLRVELTVEGVPDDALIQAAHDFCPYSRALKHGIDVKITKA
;
A
#
# COMPACT_ATOMS: atom_id res chain seq x y z
N MET A 1 -51.71 45.62 17.16
CA MET A 1 -50.53 46.18 17.87
C MET A 1 -49.35 45.26 17.62
N PHE A 2 -48.28 45.79 17.00
CA PHE A 2 -46.84 45.38 17.08
C PHE A 2 -46.46 43.90 16.79
N ARG A 3 -45.41 43.50 16.05
CA ARG A 3 -44.26 44.05 15.29
C ARG A 3 -43.60 42.80 14.60
N ILE A 4 -43.45 42.71 13.29
CA ILE A 4 -42.24 42.88 12.43
C ILE A 4 -40.96 42.03 12.77
N ALA A 5 -40.46 41.37 11.71
CA ALA A 5 -39.10 40.89 11.38
C ALA A 5 -38.52 39.71 12.19
N GLY A 6 -37.85 38.70 11.62
CA GLY A 6 -37.12 38.59 10.35
C GLY A 6 -35.66 38.27 10.66
N ASN A 7 -35.16 37.09 10.28
CA ASN A 7 -33.82 36.91 9.71
C ASN A 7 -33.48 35.44 9.46
N ALA A 8 -33.15 35.15 8.19
CA ALA A 8 -32.33 34.02 7.80
C ALA A 8 -30.87 34.34 8.16
N VAL A 9 -30.20 33.46 8.92
CA VAL A 9 -28.75 33.55 9.18
C VAL A 9 -28.17 32.13 9.18
N THR A 10 -27.54 31.82 8.04
CA THR A 10 -26.28 31.08 7.84
C THR A 10 -25.91 29.90 8.76
N ARG A 11 -25.70 28.74 8.14
CA ARG A 11 -24.98 27.56 8.69
C ARG A 11 -23.58 27.95 9.19
N PRO A 12 -23.07 27.22 10.19
CA PRO A 12 -21.78 26.57 9.99
C PRO A 12 -21.91 25.04 10.14
N LEU A 13 -21.46 24.34 9.10
CA LEU A 13 -21.17 22.91 9.12
C LEU A 13 -19.92 22.68 9.98
N SER A 14 -20.06 22.60 11.30
CA SER A 14 -18.92 22.28 12.16
C SER A 14 -19.38 21.63 13.47
N ALA A 15 -19.73 20.34 13.44
CA ALA A 15 -19.77 19.45 14.62
C ALA A 15 -20.07 17.98 14.26
N ARG A 16 -19.50 17.44 13.17
CA ARG A 16 -19.61 15.98 12.89
C ARG A 16 -18.30 15.29 12.55
N VAL A 17 -17.18 15.91 12.90
CA VAL A 17 -15.87 15.26 12.95
C VAL A 17 -15.44 15.33 14.41
N MET A 18 -15.13 14.19 15.03
CA MET A 18 -14.82 14.01 16.47
C MET A 18 -15.95 13.46 17.36
N GLN A 19 -16.63 12.41 16.92
CA GLN A 19 -17.13 11.39 17.87
C GLN A 19 -16.69 10.03 17.35
N GLY A 20 -15.43 9.68 17.64
CA GLY A 20 -14.98 8.30 17.61
C GLY A 20 -15.79 7.55 18.67
N ALA A 21 -16.80 6.82 18.22
CA ALA A 21 -17.49 5.87 19.04
C ALA A 21 -16.44 4.89 19.60
N ALA A 22 -16.38 4.78 20.93
CA ALA A 22 -15.70 3.71 21.62
C ALA A 22 -16.40 2.39 21.25
N GLY A 23 -16.08 1.88 20.06
CA GLY A 23 -16.45 0.55 19.60
C GLY A 23 -15.77 -0.44 20.52
N ARG A 24 -16.58 -1.19 21.26
CA ARG A 24 -16.17 -2.30 22.10
C ARG A 24 -15.27 -3.21 21.27
N TYR A 25 -13.97 -3.16 21.55
CA TYR A 25 -12.98 -4.10 21.04
C TYR A 25 -13.36 -5.47 21.61
N THR A 26 -14.21 -6.22 20.91
CA THR A 26 -14.42 -7.62 21.20
C THR A 26 -13.07 -8.28 21.04
N ARG A 27 -12.47 -8.61 22.19
CA ARG A 27 -11.24 -9.38 22.33
C ARG A 27 -11.47 -10.69 21.58
N TYR A 28 -11.02 -10.76 20.33
CA TYR A 28 -11.03 -12.02 19.59
C TYR A 28 -10.16 -12.99 20.40
N PRO A 29 -10.73 -14.09 20.93
CA PRO A 29 -9.94 -15.06 21.67
C PRO A 29 -8.87 -15.61 20.73
N ASN A 30 -7.66 -15.78 21.26
CA ASN A 30 -6.49 -16.40 20.63
C ASN A 30 -6.89 -17.67 19.85
N LYS A 31 -7.34 -17.50 18.60
CA LYS A 31 -7.26 -18.54 17.60
C LYS A 31 -5.87 -18.40 17.03
N LEU A 32 -5.00 -19.35 17.36
CA LEU A 32 -3.81 -19.62 16.57
C LEU A 32 -4.21 -19.51 15.10
N HIS A 33 -3.76 -18.45 14.43
CA HIS A 33 -4.00 -18.22 13.02
C HIS A 33 -3.62 -19.52 12.31
N ALA A 34 -4.58 -20.14 11.63
CA ALA A 34 -4.29 -21.26 10.75
C ALA A 34 -3.14 -20.77 9.86
N ARG A 35 -1.97 -21.41 9.99
CA ARG A 35 -0.73 -21.03 9.28
C ARG A 35 -1.08 -21.04 7.79
N GLY A 36 -1.29 -19.87 7.20
CA GLY A 36 -1.55 -19.76 5.78
C GLY A 36 -0.35 -20.31 5.01
N ILE A 37 -0.55 -20.67 3.74
CA ILE A 37 0.52 -21.22 2.86
C ILE A 37 1.74 -20.27 2.76
N LEU A 38 1.56 -18.99 3.10
CA LEU A 38 2.60 -17.95 3.08
C LEU A 38 3.23 -17.66 4.46
N THR A 39 2.80 -18.35 5.52
CA THR A 39 3.42 -18.20 6.83
C THR A 39 4.83 -18.81 6.82
N LEU A 40 5.80 -18.07 7.34
CA LEU A 40 7.21 -18.48 7.37
C LEU A 40 7.44 -19.66 8.32
N LYS A 41 8.23 -20.64 7.88
CA LYS A 41 8.84 -21.67 8.75
C LYS A 41 10.16 -21.16 9.33
N ASP A 42 10.97 -20.52 8.50
CA ASP A 42 12.25 -19.87 8.75
C ASP A 42 12.33 -18.55 7.99
N HIS A 43 13.43 -17.80 8.14
CA HIS A 43 13.66 -16.55 7.40
C HIS A 43 15.07 -16.53 6.81
N LEU A 44 15.19 -16.00 5.59
CA LEU A 44 16.48 -15.82 4.92
C LEU A 44 17.15 -14.50 5.33
N TYR A 45 16.36 -13.45 5.55
CA TYR A 45 16.80 -12.15 6.01
C TYR A 45 15.64 -11.41 6.67
N PHE A 46 15.92 -10.31 7.36
CA PHE A 46 14.91 -9.41 7.92
C PHE A 46 15.34 -7.95 7.77
N SER A 47 14.37 -7.04 7.87
CA SER A 47 14.62 -5.59 8.01
C SER A 47 13.80 -5.06 9.18
N LYS A 48 14.31 -4.02 9.85
CA LYS A 48 13.60 -3.32 10.93
C LYS A 48 13.49 -1.85 10.59
N ALA A 49 12.32 -1.29 10.86
CA ALA A 49 12.06 0.14 10.73
C ALA A 49 11.20 0.66 11.88
N THR A 50 11.38 1.92 12.24
CA THR A 50 10.65 2.62 13.30
C THR A 50 10.03 3.89 12.72
N ALA A 51 8.73 4.05 12.89
CA ALA A 51 8.04 5.32 12.62
C ALA A 51 7.85 6.10 13.93
N SER A 52 8.10 7.41 13.90
CA SER A 52 7.96 8.29 15.07
C SER A 52 7.30 9.62 14.69
N GLY A 53 6.76 10.34 15.69
CA GLY A 53 6.05 11.59 15.48
C GLY A 53 4.62 11.41 14.95
N ALA A 54 4.17 12.33 14.10
CA ALA A 54 2.77 12.45 13.68
C ALA A 54 2.37 11.48 12.55
N GLY A 55 2.71 10.19 12.68
CA GLY A 55 2.33 9.13 11.74
C GLY A 55 2.71 9.46 10.29
N ARG A 56 1.71 9.70 9.42
CA ARG A 56 1.90 10.05 7.99
C ARG A 56 2.54 11.42 7.76
N ASN A 57 2.78 12.20 8.81
CA ASN A 57 3.56 13.45 8.80
C ASN A 57 4.76 13.40 9.76
N GLY A 58 5.21 12.21 10.14
CA GLY A 58 6.34 11.98 11.04
C GLY A 58 7.64 11.65 10.31
N ASN A 59 8.47 10.83 10.92
CA ASN A 59 9.69 10.28 10.34
C ASN A 59 9.66 8.76 10.38
N VAL A 60 10.33 8.11 9.43
CA VAL A 60 10.59 6.68 9.45
C VAL A 60 12.07 6.41 9.23
N THR A 61 12.66 5.60 10.12
CA THR A 61 14.06 5.18 10.03
C THR A 61 14.17 3.66 9.97
N SER A 62 15.12 3.12 9.21
CA SER A 62 15.46 1.70 9.22
C SER A 62 16.84 1.45 9.84
N THR A 63 17.13 0.20 10.16
CA THR A 63 18.44 -0.24 10.67
C THR A 63 19.06 -1.26 9.72
N GLY A 64 20.39 -1.28 9.59
CA GLY A 64 21.12 -2.23 8.75
C GLY A 64 22.32 -1.56 8.07
N ASP A 65 22.89 -2.21 7.06
CA ASP A 65 24.10 -1.75 6.37
C ASP A 65 23.91 -0.41 5.64
N ALA A 66 22.71 -0.18 5.10
CA ALA A 66 22.32 1.07 4.43
C ALA A 66 20.93 1.51 4.94
N PRO A 67 20.86 2.17 6.10
CA PRO A 67 19.58 2.57 6.70
C PRO A 67 18.93 3.72 5.91
N LEU A 68 17.60 3.67 5.81
CA LEU A 68 16.78 4.77 5.32
C LEU A 68 16.44 5.70 6.49
N ASP A 69 16.48 7.01 6.27
CA ASP A 69 15.89 8.02 7.16
C ASP A 69 15.06 8.97 6.30
N LEU A 70 13.74 8.87 6.44
CA LEU A 70 12.78 9.53 5.57
C LEU A 70 11.79 10.35 6.39
N LYS A 71 11.69 11.64 6.06
CA LYS A 71 10.57 12.48 6.48
C LYS A 71 9.32 12.10 5.71
N LEU A 72 8.24 11.85 6.43
CA LEU A 72 6.92 11.60 5.86
C LEU A 72 6.09 12.88 5.82
N ALA A 73 5.30 13.03 4.77
CA ALA A 73 4.30 14.08 4.65
C ALA A 73 3.09 13.59 3.85
N MET A 74 1.91 14.04 4.25
CA MET A 74 0.71 13.86 3.45
C MET A 74 0.85 14.64 2.13
N PRO A 75 0.44 14.06 0.99
CA PRO A 75 0.53 14.74 -0.30
C PRO A 75 -0.47 15.91 -0.37
N LYS A 76 -0.17 16.91 -1.21
CA LYS A 76 -1.01 18.12 -1.37
C LYS A 76 -2.44 17.78 -1.79
N VAL A 77 -2.61 16.78 -2.66
CA VAL A 77 -3.92 16.31 -3.12
C VAL A 77 -4.80 15.75 -2.00
N ALA A 78 -4.20 15.34 -0.88
CA ALA A 78 -4.89 14.85 0.31
C ALA A 78 -4.86 15.89 1.46
N GLY A 79 -4.62 17.17 1.15
CA GLY A 79 -4.64 18.27 2.12
C GLY A 79 -3.36 18.43 2.95
N GLY A 80 -2.27 17.74 2.60
CA GLY A 80 -0.99 17.85 3.30
C GLY A 80 -0.03 18.88 2.68
N LYS A 81 1.16 19.02 3.28
CA LYS A 81 2.21 19.91 2.79
C LYS A 81 2.92 19.38 1.54
N GLY A 82 2.97 18.04 1.38
CA GLY A 82 3.68 17.38 0.29
C GLY A 82 5.18 17.61 0.27
N ASP A 83 5.79 17.87 1.43
CA ASP A 83 7.21 18.18 1.61
C ASP A 83 7.99 17.00 2.26
N GLY A 84 7.60 15.79 1.89
CA GLY A 84 8.11 14.51 2.39
C GLY A 84 7.56 13.33 1.60
N GLN A 85 8.04 12.13 1.92
CA GLN A 85 7.58 10.89 1.29
C GLN A 85 6.27 10.39 1.94
N ASN A 86 5.65 9.37 1.38
CA ASN A 86 4.47 8.75 1.96
C ASN A 86 4.51 7.22 1.90
N PRO A 87 3.70 6.52 2.72
CA PRO A 87 3.66 5.06 2.72
C PRO A 87 3.35 4.43 1.37
N GLU A 88 2.51 5.05 0.54
CA GLU A 88 2.15 4.50 -0.78
C GLU A 88 3.33 4.54 -1.75
N GLN A 89 4.16 5.59 -1.71
CA GLN A 89 5.42 5.64 -2.47
C GLN A 89 6.38 4.54 -2.03
N LEU A 90 6.56 4.35 -0.72
CA LEU A 90 7.45 3.30 -0.20
C LEU A 90 6.95 1.91 -0.60
N PHE A 91 5.63 1.71 -0.57
CA PHE A 91 5.02 0.47 -1.02
C PHE A 91 5.18 0.26 -2.53
N ALA A 92 4.99 1.32 -3.34
CA ALA A 92 5.20 1.26 -4.78
C ALA A 92 6.64 0.88 -5.12
N MET A 93 7.63 1.51 -4.46
CA MET A 93 9.05 1.21 -4.63
C MET A 93 9.39 -0.23 -4.24
N GLY A 94 8.88 -0.69 -3.08
CA GLY A 94 9.10 -2.05 -2.61
C GLY A 94 8.47 -3.09 -3.54
N TYR A 95 7.25 -2.84 -4.00
CA TYR A 95 6.52 -3.78 -4.85
C TYR A 95 7.12 -3.84 -6.25
N SER A 96 7.42 -2.71 -6.90
CA SER A 96 8.06 -2.73 -8.23
C SER A 96 9.39 -3.48 -8.23
N ALA A 97 10.24 -3.23 -7.23
CA ALA A 97 11.52 -3.92 -7.07
C ALA A 97 11.34 -5.42 -6.81
N CYS A 98 10.40 -5.79 -5.92
CA CYS A 98 10.11 -7.19 -5.61
C CYS A 98 9.58 -7.96 -6.84
N PHE A 99 8.71 -7.34 -7.62
CA PHE A 99 8.15 -7.94 -8.83
C PHE A 99 9.21 -8.07 -9.94
N LEU A 100 10.06 -7.05 -10.14
CA LEU A 100 11.17 -7.12 -11.10
C LEU A 100 12.13 -8.26 -10.75
N GLY A 101 12.48 -8.43 -9.48
CA GLY A 101 13.32 -9.54 -9.04
C GLY A 101 12.67 -10.91 -9.30
N ALA A 102 11.37 -11.04 -9.07
CA ALA A 102 10.62 -12.26 -9.40
C ALA A 102 10.62 -12.53 -10.92
N LEU A 103 10.43 -11.50 -11.73
CA LEU A 103 10.42 -11.58 -13.20
C LEU A 103 11.78 -12.06 -13.74
N GLN A 104 12.87 -11.47 -13.27
CA GLN A 104 14.22 -11.87 -13.66
C GLN A 104 14.56 -13.30 -13.24
N LEU A 105 14.15 -13.71 -12.03
CA LEU A 105 14.36 -15.08 -11.57
C LEU A 105 13.58 -16.10 -12.41
N GLN A 106 12.31 -15.83 -12.74
CA GLN A 106 11.54 -16.71 -13.62
C GLN A 106 12.11 -16.72 -15.05
N GLY A 107 12.59 -15.56 -15.53
CA GLY A 107 13.26 -15.45 -16.82
C GLY A 107 14.48 -16.35 -16.88
N ALA A 108 15.33 -16.32 -15.86
CA ALA A 108 16.48 -17.20 -15.75
C ALA A 108 16.10 -18.69 -15.71
N ARG A 109 15.07 -19.07 -14.92
CA ARG A 109 14.58 -20.46 -14.84
C ARG A 109 14.01 -20.98 -16.16
N ALA A 110 13.43 -20.09 -16.97
CA ALA A 110 12.88 -20.42 -18.27
C ALA A 110 13.92 -20.36 -19.41
N GLY A 111 15.20 -20.08 -19.12
CA GLY A 111 16.22 -19.89 -20.15
C GLY A 111 16.05 -18.59 -20.97
N LYS A 112 15.31 -17.61 -20.45
CA LYS A 112 14.97 -16.32 -21.08
C LYS A 112 15.57 -15.13 -20.34
N LYS A 113 16.71 -15.30 -19.67
CA LYS A 113 17.35 -14.26 -18.83
C LYS A 113 17.49 -12.93 -19.58
N GLU A 114 18.01 -12.99 -20.81
CA GLU A 114 18.27 -11.83 -21.67
C GLU A 114 17.02 -10.98 -21.94
N MET A 115 15.83 -11.61 -21.97
CA MET A 115 14.54 -10.91 -22.14
C MET A 115 14.21 -10.03 -20.92
N THR A 116 14.65 -10.43 -19.74
CA THR A 116 14.32 -9.75 -18.47
C THR A 116 15.41 -8.82 -17.95
N ASP A 117 16.62 -8.86 -18.52
CA ASP A 117 17.79 -8.10 -18.06
C ASP A 117 17.54 -6.57 -18.13
N LYS A 118 16.76 -6.11 -19.12
CA LYS A 118 16.41 -4.69 -19.31
C LYS A 118 14.97 -4.36 -18.92
N ALA A 119 14.25 -5.32 -18.32
CA ALA A 119 12.87 -5.11 -17.93
C ALA A 119 12.78 -4.02 -16.86
N LYS A 120 11.71 -3.21 -16.93
CA LYS A 120 11.34 -2.29 -15.86
C LYS A 120 9.95 -2.63 -15.38
N VAL A 121 9.72 -2.45 -14.08
CA VAL A 121 8.40 -2.59 -13.49
C VAL A 121 8.03 -1.26 -12.87
N HIS A 122 6.89 -0.73 -13.30
CA HIS A 122 6.30 0.49 -12.76
C HIS A 122 5.16 0.09 -11.84
N ALA A 123 5.12 0.64 -10.62
CA ALA A 123 4.05 0.39 -9.67
C ALA A 123 3.32 1.69 -9.35
N THR A 124 2.00 1.66 -9.46
CA THR A 124 1.11 2.73 -9.01
C THR A 124 0.24 2.18 -7.89
N VAL A 125 0.29 2.84 -6.73
CA VAL A 125 -0.44 2.44 -5.52
C VAL A 125 -1.50 3.49 -5.24
N PHE A 126 -2.74 3.03 -5.10
CA PHE A 126 -3.89 3.86 -4.80
C PHE A 126 -4.34 3.58 -3.36
N LEU A 127 -4.57 4.65 -2.61
CA LEU A 127 -5.22 4.64 -1.30
C LEU A 127 -6.61 5.25 -1.44
N GLY A 128 -7.64 4.57 -0.96
CA GLY A 128 -9.02 5.04 -1.07
C GLY A 128 -9.96 4.30 -0.12
N HIS A 129 -11.27 4.56 -0.22
CA HIS A 129 -12.26 3.80 0.53
C HIS A 129 -12.42 2.39 -0.05
N PRO A 130 -12.69 1.37 0.79
CA PRO A 130 -12.95 0.02 0.31
C PRO A 130 -14.22 -0.04 -0.55
N MET A 131 -14.35 -1.12 -1.33
CA MET A 131 -15.54 -1.36 -2.15
C MET A 131 -16.78 -1.69 -1.33
N ASP A 132 -16.59 -2.30 -0.16
CA ASP A 132 -17.66 -2.56 0.80
C ASP A 132 -17.99 -1.23 1.51
N PRO A 133 -19.21 -0.68 1.31
CA PRO A 133 -19.59 0.61 1.90
C PRO A 133 -19.73 0.57 3.42
N ASP A 134 -19.89 -0.62 4.01
CA ASP A 134 -20.06 -0.81 5.44
C ASP A 134 -18.71 -1.02 6.15
N LEU A 135 -17.62 -1.21 5.39
CA LEU A 135 -16.28 -1.36 5.94
C LEU A 135 -15.64 0.02 6.22
N GLU A 136 -15.49 0.36 7.49
CA GLU A 136 -14.78 1.58 7.90
C GLU A 136 -13.28 1.52 7.55
N GLY A 137 -12.69 2.68 7.24
CA GLY A 137 -11.25 2.82 7.00
C GLY A 137 -10.86 2.95 5.52
N PHE A 138 -9.62 2.57 5.19
CA PHE A 138 -9.06 2.69 3.85
C PHE A 138 -8.64 1.33 3.29
N GLY A 139 -8.83 1.15 1.99
CA GLY A 139 -8.28 0.05 1.19
C GLY A 139 -7.14 0.52 0.28
N LEU A 140 -6.46 -0.47 -0.30
CA LEU A 140 -5.43 -0.25 -1.32
C LEU A 140 -5.84 -0.91 -2.63
N ARG A 141 -5.34 -0.36 -3.74
CA ARG A 141 -5.34 -0.99 -5.06
C ARG A 141 -3.98 -0.76 -5.71
N VAL A 142 -3.49 -1.73 -6.47
CA VAL A 142 -2.19 -1.62 -7.14
C VAL A 142 -2.33 -1.87 -8.64
N GLU A 143 -1.62 -1.07 -9.42
CA GLU A 143 -1.39 -1.31 -10.84
C GLU A 143 0.11 -1.49 -11.08
N LEU A 144 0.49 -2.62 -11.68
CA LEU A 144 1.85 -2.88 -12.14
C LEU A 144 1.89 -2.83 -13.66
N THR A 145 2.86 -2.12 -14.22
CA THR A 145 3.15 -2.13 -15.65
C THR A 145 4.55 -2.68 -15.90
N VAL A 146 4.64 -3.74 -16.69
CA VAL A 146 5.90 -4.37 -17.08
C VAL A 146 6.35 -3.85 -18.44
N GLU A 147 7.49 -3.19 -18.50
CA GLU A 147 8.10 -2.65 -19.71
C GLU A 147 9.21 -3.59 -20.20
N GLY A 148 9.22 -3.89 -21.50
CA GLY A 148 10.31 -4.62 -22.16
C GLY A 148 10.20 -6.14 -22.12
N VAL A 149 9.10 -6.70 -21.60
CA VAL A 149 8.85 -8.16 -21.60
C VAL A 149 7.50 -8.45 -22.25
N PRO A 150 7.49 -9.04 -23.46
CA PRO A 150 6.24 -9.31 -24.19
C PRO A 150 5.54 -10.61 -23.76
N ASP A 151 6.25 -11.48 -23.03
CA ASP A 151 5.81 -12.83 -22.64
C ASP A 151 4.88 -12.80 -21.43
N ASP A 152 3.57 -12.96 -21.69
CA ASP A 152 2.53 -12.93 -20.65
C ASP A 152 2.64 -14.12 -19.68
N ALA A 153 3.07 -15.29 -20.15
CA ALA A 153 3.22 -16.46 -19.29
C ALA A 153 4.36 -16.25 -18.29
N LEU A 154 5.43 -15.59 -18.72
CA LEU A 154 6.53 -15.21 -17.85
C LEU A 154 6.11 -14.15 -16.81
N ILE A 155 5.35 -13.14 -17.23
CA ILE A 155 4.81 -12.11 -16.31
C ILE A 155 3.88 -12.76 -15.27
N GLN A 156 3.00 -13.67 -15.69
CA GLN A 156 2.11 -14.39 -14.78
C GLN A 156 2.89 -15.26 -13.79
N ALA A 157 3.92 -15.99 -14.25
CA ALA A 157 4.79 -16.76 -13.38
C ALA A 157 5.51 -15.87 -12.35
N ALA A 158 5.91 -14.66 -12.74
CA ALA A 158 6.47 -13.67 -11.82
C ALA A 158 5.46 -13.22 -10.77
N HIS A 159 4.20 -12.98 -11.15
CA HIS A 159 3.13 -12.62 -10.23
C HIS A 159 2.85 -13.73 -9.20
N ASP A 160 2.78 -14.98 -9.64
CA ASP A 160 2.56 -16.12 -8.75
C ASP A 160 3.75 -16.40 -7.83
N PHE A 161 4.96 -15.96 -8.20
CA PHE A 161 6.17 -16.13 -7.40
C PHE A 161 6.44 -14.97 -6.44
N CYS A 162 6.19 -13.72 -6.85
CA CYS A 162 6.52 -12.51 -6.13
C CYS A 162 5.91 -12.49 -4.71
N PRO A 163 6.71 -12.37 -3.63
CA PRO A 163 6.21 -12.34 -2.27
C PRO A 163 5.11 -11.31 -2.00
N TYR A 164 5.23 -10.11 -2.57
CA TYR A 164 4.23 -9.04 -2.40
C TYR A 164 2.91 -9.41 -3.08
N SER A 165 2.96 -9.88 -4.32
CA SER A 165 1.77 -10.38 -5.03
C SER A 165 1.06 -11.50 -4.28
N ARG A 166 1.82 -12.48 -3.78
CA ARG A 166 1.26 -13.60 -3.01
C ARG A 166 0.59 -13.11 -1.72
N ALA A 167 1.22 -12.17 -1.00
CA ALA A 167 0.67 -11.61 0.23
C ALA A 167 -0.65 -10.84 -0.01
N LEU A 168 -0.78 -10.20 -1.18
CA LEU A 168 -1.92 -9.34 -1.52
C LEU A 168 -3.05 -10.05 -2.25
N LYS A 169 -2.82 -11.27 -2.74
CA LYS A 169 -3.70 -12.05 -3.63
C LYS A 169 -5.18 -12.08 -3.23
N HIS A 170 -5.48 -12.06 -1.93
CA HIS A 170 -6.85 -12.13 -1.41
C HIS A 170 -7.29 -10.85 -0.69
N GLY A 171 -6.40 -9.87 -0.54
CA GLY A 171 -6.65 -8.66 0.23
C GLY A 171 -7.03 -7.45 -0.60
N ILE A 172 -6.45 -7.32 -1.80
CA ILE A 172 -6.63 -6.14 -2.66
C ILE A 172 -6.67 -6.51 -4.14
N ASP A 173 -7.20 -5.60 -4.96
CA ASP A 173 -7.09 -5.68 -6.42
C ASP A 173 -5.68 -5.30 -6.88
N VAL A 174 -5.02 -6.22 -7.58
CA VAL A 174 -3.72 -6.03 -8.22
C VAL A 174 -3.86 -6.27 -9.71
N LYS A 175 -3.82 -5.20 -10.50
CA LYS A 175 -3.85 -5.27 -11.95
C LYS A 175 -2.44 -5.25 -12.52
N ILE A 176 -2.16 -6.14 -13.46
CA ILE A 176 -0.86 -6.20 -14.15
C ILE A 176 -1.09 -6.02 -15.64
N THR A 177 -0.33 -5.11 -16.23
CA THR A 177 -0.32 -4.84 -17.67
C THR A 177 1.11 -4.85 -18.19
N LYS A 178 1.28 -5.03 -19.50
CA LYS A 178 2.54 -4.79 -20.20
C LYS A 178 2.50 -3.45 -20.94
N ALA A 179 3.65 -2.82 -21.07
CA ALA A 179 3.87 -1.60 -21.87
C ALA A 179 4.58 -1.92 -23.19
#